data_AF-A0A955IYM5-F1
#
_entry.id   AF-A0A955IYM5-F1
#
_cell.length_a   1.000
_cell.length_b   1.000
_cell.length_c   1.000
_cell.angle_alpha   90.00
_cell.angle_beta   90.00
_cell.angle_gamma   90.00
#
_symmetry.space_group_name_H-M   'P 1'
#
loop_
_entity.id
_entity.type
_entity.pdbx_description
1 polymer ?
#
loop_
_entity_poly.entity_id
_entity_poly.type
_entity_poly.pdbx_seq_one_letter_code
_entity_poly.pdbx_strand_id
1 'polypeptide(L)'
;MKNEITTGIAGAVALAAGSAAYASVVAVATPGDLVANGSTGFFGAGNDVSWDVDGDSIADLGFNFRGTPISPGAYEWQANVHTLNGSSVSGYAGFFVTYYGTRLSAGDSVAGSGLVGDGIGGQVAMGSDYASIAYGGWGGVGSTQTGFLGFQLSSGNYGYIEVAAGPGGISFLSAAYDDSGADILAGAGVPAPASLGMLAMGAGALLRRKR
;
A
#
# COMPACT_ATOMS: atom_id res chain seq x y z
N MET A 1 -9.77 6.61 53.21
CA MET A 1 -8.57 6.27 52.41
C MET A 1 -8.97 6.30 50.94
N LYS A 2 -8.28 7.09 50.13
CA LYS A 2 -8.67 7.41 48.74
C LYS A 2 -7.97 6.48 47.74
N ASN A 3 -8.77 5.80 46.92
CA ASN A 3 -8.38 4.93 45.80
C ASN A 3 -7.86 5.75 44.60
N GLU A 4 -6.76 6.50 44.74
CA GLU A 4 -6.20 7.31 43.64
C GLU A 4 -5.06 6.63 42.88
N ILE A 5 -4.51 5.52 43.39
CA ILE A 5 -3.34 4.85 42.80
C ILE A 5 -3.72 3.96 41.60
N THR A 6 -4.91 3.34 41.64
CA THR A 6 -5.34 2.36 40.64
C THR A 6 -5.69 3.00 39.29
N THR A 7 -6.17 4.24 39.28
CA THR A 7 -6.58 4.95 38.05
C THR A 7 -5.38 5.47 37.25
N GLY A 8 -4.26 5.80 37.91
CA GLY A 8 -3.04 6.27 37.26
C GLY A 8 -2.29 5.17 36.51
N ILE A 9 -2.30 3.94 37.05
CA ILE A 9 -1.64 2.78 36.42
C ILE A 9 -2.43 2.30 35.20
N ALA A 10 -3.76 2.23 35.29
CA ALA A 10 -4.61 1.87 34.15
C ALA A 10 -4.47 2.85 32.98
N GLY A 11 -4.36 4.16 33.27
CA GLY A 11 -4.10 5.18 32.25
C GLY A 11 -2.70 5.07 31.62
N ALA A 12 -1.67 4.79 32.42
CA ALA A 12 -0.31 4.58 31.92
C ALA A 12 -0.17 3.31 31.06
N VAL A 13 -0.87 2.23 31.43
CA VAL A 13 -0.91 0.98 30.66
C VAL A 13 -1.70 1.17 29.36
N ALA A 14 -2.83 1.90 29.38
CA ALA A 14 -3.58 2.20 28.16
C ALA A 14 -2.80 3.13 27.21
N LEU A 15 -2.05 4.10 27.75
CA LEU A 15 -1.15 4.95 26.96
C LEU A 15 0.03 4.15 26.40
N ALA A 16 0.65 3.26 27.19
CA ALA A 16 1.76 2.41 26.75
C ALA A 16 1.32 1.37 25.71
N ALA A 17 0.16 0.74 25.91
CA ALA A 17 -0.43 -0.21 24.97
C ALA A 17 -0.88 0.50 23.67
N GLY A 18 -1.46 1.69 23.79
CA GLY A 18 -1.75 2.55 22.65
C GLY A 18 -0.48 2.90 21.88
N SER A 19 0.56 3.41 22.55
CA SER A 19 1.83 3.75 21.90
C SER A 19 2.55 2.56 21.28
N ALA A 20 2.42 1.35 21.83
CA ALA A 20 3.02 0.14 21.27
C ALA A 20 2.30 -0.31 19.98
N ALA A 21 0.97 -0.20 19.92
CA ALA A 21 0.17 -0.49 18.73
C ALA A 21 0.34 0.55 17.60
N TYR A 22 0.88 1.74 17.92
CA TYR A 22 1.18 2.79 16.94
C TYR A 22 2.68 2.91 16.62
N ALA A 23 3.54 2.19 17.34
CA ALA A 23 4.99 2.18 17.13
C ALA A 23 5.44 1.11 16.11
N SER A 24 4.55 0.19 15.73
CA SER A 24 4.83 -0.90 14.79
C SER A 24 4.69 -0.50 13.32
N VAL A 25 4.06 0.63 13.02
CA VAL A 25 3.91 1.10 11.64
C VAL A 25 5.18 1.78 11.18
N VAL A 26 5.88 1.14 10.24
CA VAL A 26 7.13 1.59 9.64
C VAL A 26 6.83 2.24 8.29
N ALA A 27 7.10 3.54 8.15
CA ALA A 27 7.13 4.19 6.84
C ALA A 27 8.39 3.78 6.08
N VAL A 28 8.23 3.48 4.80
CA VAL A 28 9.31 2.99 3.93
C VAL A 28 9.48 3.88 2.72
N ALA A 29 10.69 3.89 2.14
CA ALA A 29 10.93 4.59 0.89
C ALA A 29 10.18 3.90 -0.25
N THR A 30 9.50 4.67 -1.09
CA THR A 30 8.83 4.15 -2.27
C THR A 30 9.83 3.85 -3.39
N PRO A 31 9.51 2.92 -4.30
CA PRO A 31 10.29 2.72 -5.51
C PRO A 31 10.22 3.95 -6.42
N GLY A 32 11.14 4.04 -7.39
CA GLY A 32 11.10 5.11 -8.39
C GLY A 32 9.89 4.99 -9.31
N ASP A 33 9.29 6.13 -9.66
CA ASP A 33 8.15 6.21 -10.58
C ASP A 33 8.44 5.54 -11.93
N LEU A 34 7.42 4.90 -12.49
CA LEU A 34 7.47 4.27 -13.80
C LEU A 34 6.75 5.15 -14.81
N VAL A 35 7.48 5.68 -15.78
CA VAL A 35 6.89 6.48 -16.87
C VAL A 35 6.67 5.63 -18.12
N ALA A 36 5.64 5.96 -18.90
CA ALA A 36 5.42 5.36 -20.20
C ALA A 36 6.66 5.55 -21.10
N ASN A 37 7.37 4.47 -21.40
CA ASN A 37 8.49 4.50 -22.32
C ASN A 37 7.90 4.55 -23.73
N GLY A 38 8.05 5.68 -24.44
CA GLY A 38 7.45 5.93 -25.75
C GLY A 38 7.89 5.01 -26.91
N SER A 39 8.45 3.82 -26.62
CA SER A 39 8.81 2.83 -27.62
C SER A 39 7.55 2.18 -28.21
N THR A 40 7.41 2.27 -29.53
CA THR A 40 6.29 1.77 -30.34
C THR A 40 6.23 0.25 -30.47
N GLY A 41 6.75 -0.50 -29.49
CA GLY A 41 6.77 -1.95 -29.50
C GLY A 41 5.56 -2.51 -28.76
N PHE A 42 4.72 -3.28 -29.44
CA PHE A 42 3.75 -4.19 -28.82
C PHE A 42 4.45 -4.95 -27.67
N PHE A 43 3.96 -4.77 -26.43
CA PHE A 43 4.47 -5.45 -25.23
C PHE A 43 6.01 -5.49 -25.10
N GLY A 44 6.69 -4.36 -25.34
CA GLY A 44 8.10 -4.23 -24.96
C GLY A 44 8.26 -4.54 -23.46
N ALA A 45 9.33 -5.25 -23.09
CA ALA A 45 9.65 -5.52 -21.69
C ALA A 45 9.63 -4.18 -20.93
N GLY A 46 8.68 -4.05 -20.00
CA GLY A 46 8.59 -2.87 -19.16
C GLY A 46 9.89 -2.70 -18.39
N ASN A 47 10.21 -1.47 -18.01
CA ASN A 47 11.24 -1.26 -17.01
C ASN A 47 10.72 -1.91 -15.72
N ASP A 48 11.26 -3.07 -15.35
CA ASP A 48 10.94 -3.69 -14.07
C ASP A 48 11.68 -2.91 -12.98
N VAL A 49 10.92 -2.39 -12.00
CA VAL A 49 11.47 -1.80 -10.78
C VAL A 49 11.23 -2.78 -9.65
N SER A 50 12.31 -3.36 -9.14
CA SER A 50 12.29 -4.15 -7.92
C SER A 50 12.28 -3.24 -6.70
N TRP A 51 11.52 -3.64 -5.69
CA TRP A 51 11.37 -2.94 -4.44
C TRP A 51 11.59 -3.91 -3.28
N ASP A 52 12.61 -3.60 -2.50
CA ASP A 52 12.92 -4.19 -1.19
C ASP A 52 12.22 -3.31 -0.15
N VAL A 53 11.18 -3.85 0.48
CA VAL A 53 10.28 -3.10 1.37
C VAL A 53 10.86 -3.03 2.77
N ASP A 54 11.42 -4.13 3.26
CA ASP A 54 11.90 -4.26 4.64
C ASP A 54 13.40 -4.03 4.81
N GLY A 55 14.13 -3.83 3.71
CA GLY A 55 15.55 -3.47 3.70
C GLY A 55 16.49 -4.64 3.91
N ASP A 56 16.04 -5.88 3.70
CA ASP A 56 16.84 -7.09 3.88
C ASP A 56 17.78 -7.41 2.69
N SER A 57 17.82 -6.54 1.68
CA SER A 57 18.55 -6.67 0.42
C SER A 57 17.98 -7.71 -0.55
N ILE A 58 16.74 -8.17 -0.35
CA ILE A 58 15.99 -9.04 -1.23
C ILE A 58 14.73 -8.29 -1.69
N ALA A 59 14.43 -8.34 -2.98
CA ALA A 59 13.23 -7.66 -3.48
C ALA A 59 11.96 -8.44 -3.10
N ASP A 60 10.98 -7.74 -2.53
CA ASP A 60 9.67 -8.29 -2.15
C ASP A 60 8.64 -8.14 -3.25
N LEU A 61 8.70 -7.01 -3.96
CA LEU A 61 7.76 -6.65 -5.01
C LEU A 61 8.52 -6.17 -6.24
N GLY A 62 7.94 -6.40 -7.41
CA GLY A 62 8.40 -5.83 -8.67
C GLY A 62 7.28 -5.08 -9.36
N PHE A 63 7.56 -3.97 -10.02
CA PHE A 63 6.56 -3.23 -10.77
C PHE A 63 6.99 -3.06 -12.20
N ASN A 64 6.04 -3.13 -13.13
CA ASN A 64 6.29 -2.68 -14.48
C ASN A 64 5.09 -2.00 -15.10
N PHE A 65 5.40 -1.22 -16.11
CA PHE A 65 4.41 -0.51 -16.90
C PHE A 65 4.65 -0.80 -18.37
N ARG A 66 3.58 -1.10 -19.08
CA ARG A 66 3.55 -1.28 -20.52
C ARG A 66 2.55 -0.27 -21.07
N GLY A 67 2.95 0.50 -22.07
CA GLY A 67 2.05 1.44 -22.70
C GLY A 67 2.59 1.87 -24.05
N THR A 68 1.71 1.98 -25.03
CA THR A 68 2.03 2.51 -26.35
C THR A 68 1.20 3.76 -26.58
N PRO A 69 1.77 4.86 -27.10
CA PRO A 69 0.97 5.95 -27.62
C PRO A 69 0.35 5.49 -28.95
N ILE A 70 -0.79 4.79 -28.93
CA ILE A 70 -1.51 4.43 -30.16
C ILE A 70 -2.58 5.48 -30.43
N SER A 71 -2.17 6.55 -31.11
CA SER A 71 -3.09 7.58 -31.64
C SER A 71 -3.90 8.36 -30.57
N PRO A 72 -4.32 9.59 -30.86
CA PRO A 72 -5.27 10.29 -29.99
C PRO A 72 -6.58 9.48 -29.88
N GLY A 73 -6.86 8.92 -28.70
CA GLY A 73 -8.12 8.24 -28.39
C GLY A 73 -8.09 6.71 -28.30
N ALA A 74 -6.94 6.04 -28.50
CA ALA A 74 -6.78 4.61 -28.22
C ALA A 74 -5.60 4.40 -27.25
N TYR A 75 -5.89 4.52 -25.95
CA TYR A 75 -4.87 4.31 -24.92
C TYR A 75 -4.77 2.82 -24.63
N GLU A 76 -3.65 2.21 -25.01
CA GLU A 76 -3.32 0.85 -24.58
C GLU A 76 -2.22 0.94 -23.54
N TRP A 77 -2.56 0.61 -22.29
CA TRP A 77 -1.62 0.58 -21.19
C TRP A 77 -1.96 -0.53 -20.20
N GLN A 78 -0.96 -1.01 -19.48
CA GLN A 78 -1.09 -1.95 -18.39
C GLN A 78 -0.02 -1.69 -17.34
N ALA A 79 -0.46 -1.50 -16.09
CA ALA A 79 0.36 -1.44 -14.90
C ALA A 79 0.33 -2.79 -14.19
N ASN A 80 1.48 -3.30 -13.78
CA ASN A 80 1.58 -4.58 -13.07
C ASN A 80 2.41 -4.49 -11.81
N VAL A 81 2.08 -5.38 -10.89
CA VAL A 81 2.91 -5.75 -9.75
C VAL A 81 3.25 -7.25 -9.84
N HIS A 82 4.46 -7.59 -9.42
CA HIS A 82 4.99 -8.94 -9.32
C HIS A 82 5.24 -9.22 -7.85
N THR A 83 4.75 -10.35 -7.38
CA THR A 83 5.06 -10.85 -6.04
C THR A 83 6.38 -11.62 -6.09
N LEU A 84 7.32 -11.27 -5.22
CA LEU A 84 8.64 -11.86 -5.11
C LEU A 84 8.85 -12.40 -3.68
N ASN A 85 9.84 -13.25 -3.49
CA ASN A 85 10.26 -13.74 -2.17
C ASN A 85 9.16 -14.38 -1.29
N GLY A 86 8.04 -14.84 -1.86
CA GLY A 86 6.92 -15.39 -1.09
C GLY A 86 5.96 -14.33 -0.52
N SER A 87 6.10 -13.08 -0.93
CA SER A 87 5.16 -12.00 -0.65
C SER A 87 3.85 -12.16 -1.43
N SER A 88 2.83 -11.41 -1.05
CA SER A 88 1.52 -11.39 -1.73
C SER A 88 0.96 -9.97 -1.78
N VAL A 89 0.00 -9.74 -2.69
CA VAL A 89 -0.67 -8.43 -2.87
C VAL A 89 -2.18 -8.59 -2.87
N SER A 90 -2.91 -7.53 -2.52
CA SER A 90 -4.37 -7.51 -2.55
C SER A 90 -4.87 -7.67 -3.99
N GLY A 91 -5.68 -8.71 -4.27
CA GLY A 91 -6.16 -8.97 -5.62
C GLY A 91 -7.29 -9.99 -5.73
N TYR A 92 -7.81 -10.13 -6.94
CA TYR A 92 -8.94 -10.99 -7.27
C TYR A 92 -8.77 -11.61 -8.66
N ALA A 93 -9.42 -12.75 -8.90
CA ALA A 93 -9.32 -13.45 -10.18
C ALA A 93 -9.83 -12.57 -11.33
N GLY A 94 -9.01 -12.39 -12.36
CA GLY A 94 -9.31 -11.54 -13.51
C GLY A 94 -9.91 -12.31 -14.70
N PHE A 95 -10.51 -11.57 -15.63
CA PHE A 95 -11.13 -12.15 -16.84
C PHE A 95 -10.09 -12.50 -17.94
N PHE A 96 -8.99 -11.75 -18.05
CA PHE A 96 -7.96 -11.90 -19.10
C PHE A 96 -6.55 -12.16 -18.56
N VAL A 97 -6.34 -12.02 -17.25
CA VAL A 97 -5.05 -12.15 -16.53
C VAL A 97 -5.27 -12.97 -15.28
N THR A 98 -4.24 -13.71 -14.86
CA THR A 98 -4.32 -14.65 -13.74
C THR A 98 -4.87 -13.98 -12.47
N TYR A 99 -4.55 -12.69 -12.21
CA TYR A 99 -5.19 -11.87 -11.16
C TYR A 99 -5.18 -10.36 -11.49
N TYR A 100 -6.15 -9.62 -10.95
CA TYR A 100 -6.19 -8.15 -10.90
C TYR A 100 -5.94 -7.63 -9.48
N GLY A 101 -5.29 -6.48 -9.36
CA GLY A 101 -5.08 -5.81 -8.07
C GLY A 101 -6.36 -5.16 -7.55
N THR A 102 -6.62 -5.33 -6.25
CA THR A 102 -7.71 -4.63 -5.55
C THR A 102 -7.25 -3.21 -5.21
N ARG A 103 -8.00 -2.19 -5.65
CA ARG A 103 -7.75 -0.80 -5.25
C ARG A 103 -8.47 -0.49 -3.94
N LEU A 104 -7.71 -0.46 -2.85
CA LEU A 104 -8.20 -0.12 -1.53
C LEU A 104 -8.37 1.39 -1.38
N SER A 105 -9.36 1.77 -0.57
CA SER A 105 -9.57 3.13 -0.08
C SER A 105 -8.85 3.33 1.26
N ALA A 106 -8.60 4.58 1.63
CA ALA A 106 -8.07 4.87 2.95
C ALA A 106 -9.01 4.33 4.05
N GLY A 107 -8.45 3.59 5.01
CA GLY A 107 -9.17 2.93 6.09
C GLY A 107 -9.54 1.47 5.83
N ASP A 108 -9.37 0.96 4.61
CA ASP A 108 -9.63 -0.45 4.31
C ASP A 108 -8.57 -1.36 4.94
N SER A 109 -8.99 -2.51 5.49
CA SER A 109 -8.11 -3.55 6.02
C SER A 109 -7.34 -4.26 4.89
N VAL A 110 -6.03 -4.41 5.04
CA VAL A 110 -5.20 -5.13 4.06
C VAL A 110 -5.39 -6.64 4.19
N ALA A 111 -5.38 -7.20 5.40
CA ALA A 111 -5.57 -8.63 5.62
C ALA A 111 -6.91 -9.16 5.07
N GLY A 112 -7.96 -8.32 5.08
CA GLY A 112 -9.29 -8.66 4.56
C GLY A 112 -9.46 -8.53 3.04
N SER A 113 -8.44 -8.07 2.31
CA SER A 113 -8.59 -7.65 0.91
C SER A 113 -8.54 -8.77 -0.14
N GLY A 114 -8.32 -10.02 0.28
CA GLY A 114 -8.08 -11.15 -0.61
C GLY A 114 -6.66 -11.10 -1.18
N LEU A 115 -5.70 -11.58 -0.41
CA LEU A 115 -4.30 -11.61 -0.85
C LEU A 115 -4.08 -12.70 -1.88
N VAL A 116 -3.38 -12.35 -2.95
CA VAL A 116 -2.95 -13.23 -4.03
C VAL A 116 -1.44 -13.17 -4.13
N GLY A 117 -0.83 -14.34 -4.07
CA GLY A 117 0.61 -14.52 -4.23
C GLY A 117 0.82 -15.81 -4.99
N ASP A 118 1.73 -15.77 -5.96
CA ASP A 118 2.14 -16.96 -6.69
C ASP A 118 3.67 -17.01 -6.61
N GLY A 119 4.20 -18.13 -6.14
CA GLY A 119 5.65 -18.30 -5.96
C GLY A 119 6.40 -17.86 -7.22
N ILE A 120 7.48 -17.10 -7.04
CA ILE A 120 8.41 -16.61 -8.07
C ILE A 120 7.72 -16.32 -9.42
N GLY A 121 7.14 -15.12 -9.57
CA GLY A 121 6.73 -14.59 -10.87
C GLY A 121 5.23 -14.42 -11.11
N GLY A 122 4.39 -14.56 -10.07
CA GLY A 122 2.97 -14.20 -10.15
C GLY A 122 2.77 -12.72 -10.47
N GLN A 123 2.41 -12.41 -11.73
CA GLN A 123 2.08 -11.06 -12.17
C GLN A 123 0.60 -10.76 -11.89
N VAL A 124 0.35 -9.65 -11.21
CA VAL A 124 -0.99 -9.11 -10.95
C VAL A 124 -1.13 -7.80 -11.71
N ALA A 125 -2.15 -7.72 -12.57
CA ALA A 125 -2.44 -6.48 -13.29
C ALA A 125 -3.16 -5.50 -12.35
N MET A 126 -2.55 -4.37 -12.06
CA MET A 126 -3.16 -3.34 -11.20
C MET A 126 -4.28 -2.61 -11.96
N GLY A 127 -4.00 -2.26 -13.21
CA GLY A 127 -4.94 -1.63 -14.10
C GLY A 127 -4.48 -1.77 -15.55
N SER A 128 -5.43 -1.81 -16.47
CA SER A 128 -5.16 -1.70 -17.88
C SER A 128 -6.28 -1.01 -18.64
N ASP A 129 -5.95 -0.54 -19.84
CA ASP A 129 -6.89 -0.11 -20.86
C ASP A 129 -6.53 -0.84 -22.15
N TYR A 130 -7.53 -1.53 -22.73
CA TYR A 130 -7.42 -2.25 -23.99
C TYR A 130 -8.59 -1.88 -24.88
N ALA A 131 -8.31 -1.24 -26.01
CA ALA A 131 -9.34 -0.75 -26.93
C ALA A 131 -10.46 0.07 -26.23
N SER A 132 -10.07 0.95 -25.30
CA SER A 132 -10.98 1.78 -24.50
C SER A 132 -11.86 1.00 -23.52
N ILE A 133 -11.44 -0.22 -23.14
CA ILE A 133 -12.05 -1.00 -22.07
C ILE A 133 -11.06 -1.09 -20.92
N ALA A 134 -11.47 -0.52 -19.79
CA ALA A 134 -10.71 -0.52 -18.55
C ALA A 134 -10.86 -1.83 -17.78
N TYR A 135 -9.74 -2.36 -17.25
CA TYR A 135 -9.70 -3.52 -16.39
C TYR A 135 -8.84 -3.29 -15.15
N GLY A 136 -9.08 -4.08 -14.08
CA GLY A 136 -8.37 -4.00 -12.81
C GLY A 136 -8.83 -2.84 -11.91
N GLY A 137 -8.32 -2.80 -10.67
CA GLY A 137 -8.69 -1.80 -9.66
C GLY A 137 -8.31 -0.36 -10.03
N TRP A 138 -7.29 -0.20 -10.89
CA TRP A 138 -6.86 1.09 -11.43
C TRP A 138 -7.24 1.31 -12.89
N GLY A 139 -8.08 0.44 -13.47
CA GLY A 139 -8.59 0.64 -14.82
C GLY A 139 -9.43 1.93 -14.91
N GLY A 140 -9.09 2.81 -15.85
CA GLY A 140 -9.85 4.02 -16.13
C GLY A 140 -9.43 4.65 -17.45
N VAL A 141 -10.33 4.65 -18.43
CA VAL A 141 -10.02 5.17 -19.78
C VAL A 141 -9.62 6.63 -19.69
N GLY A 142 -8.40 6.94 -20.14
CA GLY A 142 -7.87 8.31 -20.22
C GLY A 142 -7.75 9.06 -18.88
N SER A 143 -7.79 8.37 -17.73
CA SER A 143 -7.69 9.02 -16.42
C SER A 143 -6.66 8.35 -15.52
N THR A 144 -6.00 9.15 -14.69
CA THR A 144 -5.17 8.63 -13.60
C THR A 144 -6.07 8.30 -12.41
N GLN A 145 -5.88 7.13 -11.85
CA GLN A 145 -6.62 6.62 -10.70
C GLN A 145 -5.66 6.52 -9.51
N THR A 146 -6.08 6.99 -8.34
CA THR A 146 -5.29 6.91 -7.09
C THR A 146 -5.96 5.98 -6.09
N GLY A 147 -5.17 5.21 -5.35
CA GLY A 147 -5.64 4.37 -4.25
C GLY A 147 -4.49 3.59 -3.64
N PHE A 148 -4.82 2.63 -2.78
CA PHE A 148 -3.82 1.82 -2.09
C PHE A 148 -3.80 0.39 -2.62
N LEU A 149 -2.61 -0.15 -2.83
CA LEU A 149 -2.40 -1.57 -3.02
C LEU A 149 -1.91 -2.16 -1.69
N GLY A 150 -2.66 -3.10 -1.14
CA GLY A 150 -2.25 -3.84 0.04
C GLY A 150 -1.26 -4.95 -0.32
N PHE A 151 -0.36 -5.27 0.60
CA PHE A 151 0.57 -6.38 0.46
C PHE A 151 0.83 -7.08 1.79
N GLN A 152 1.35 -8.30 1.72
CA GLN A 152 1.91 -9.02 2.85
C GLN A 152 3.31 -9.51 2.46
N LEU A 153 4.28 -9.21 3.31
CA LEU A 153 5.66 -9.68 3.16
C LEU A 153 5.76 -11.16 3.54
N SER A 154 6.83 -11.81 3.09
CA SER A 154 7.13 -13.21 3.45
C SER A 154 7.30 -13.44 4.96
N SER A 155 7.67 -12.38 5.69
CA SER A 155 7.73 -12.33 7.15
C SER A 155 6.35 -12.34 7.84
N GLY A 156 5.26 -12.19 7.07
CA GLY A 156 3.87 -12.14 7.55
C GLY A 156 3.37 -10.72 7.85
N ASN A 157 4.23 -9.71 7.74
CA ASN A 157 3.91 -8.30 7.98
C ASN A 157 3.03 -7.73 6.86
N TYR A 158 1.97 -7.00 7.22
CA TYR A 158 1.06 -6.37 6.26
C TYR A 158 1.47 -4.94 5.99
N GLY A 159 1.33 -4.51 4.74
CA GLY A 159 1.64 -3.15 4.33
C GLY A 159 0.75 -2.64 3.22
N TYR A 160 0.91 -1.36 2.90
CA TYR A 160 0.28 -0.71 1.78
C TYR A 160 1.25 0.16 1.02
N ILE A 161 0.97 0.36 -0.26
CA ILE A 161 1.57 1.39 -1.09
C ILE A 161 0.47 2.22 -1.75
N GLU A 162 0.57 3.53 -1.63
CA GLU A 162 -0.30 4.48 -2.32
C GLU A 162 0.19 4.70 -3.74
N VAL A 163 -0.68 4.44 -4.71
CA VAL A 163 -0.34 4.39 -6.12
C VAL A 163 -1.31 5.24 -6.92
N ALA A 164 -0.75 6.10 -7.75
CA ALA A 164 -1.45 6.75 -8.85
C ALA A 164 -1.06 6.06 -10.17
N ALA A 165 -1.98 5.32 -10.78
CA ALA A 165 -1.75 4.60 -12.04
C ALA A 165 -2.67 5.12 -13.14
N GLY A 166 -2.14 5.23 -14.35
CA GLY A 166 -2.90 5.65 -15.52
C GLY A 166 -2.07 5.60 -16.81
N PRO A 167 -2.55 6.24 -17.90
CA PRO A 167 -1.90 6.18 -19.20
C PRO A 167 -0.46 6.73 -19.23
N GLY A 168 -0.11 7.60 -18.28
CA GLY A 168 1.22 8.19 -18.17
C GLY A 168 2.25 7.32 -17.46
N GLY A 169 1.82 6.28 -16.74
CA GLY A 169 2.69 5.48 -15.90
C GLY A 169 2.11 5.14 -14.52
N ILE A 170 3.02 4.83 -13.59
CA ILE A 170 2.76 4.56 -12.19
C ILE A 170 3.58 5.55 -11.35
N SER A 171 2.91 6.32 -10.50
CA SER A 171 3.55 7.14 -9.47
C SER A 171 3.31 6.54 -8.09
N PHE A 172 4.38 6.46 -7.30
CA PHE A 172 4.35 5.92 -5.94
C PHE A 172 4.40 7.07 -4.93
N LEU A 173 3.33 7.23 -4.15
CA LEU A 173 3.12 8.43 -3.33
C LEU A 173 3.56 8.25 -1.89
N SER A 174 3.24 7.10 -1.30
CA SER A 174 3.56 6.76 0.08
C SER A 174 3.53 5.24 0.28
N ALA A 175 4.23 4.74 1.29
CA ALA A 175 4.20 3.33 1.66
C ALA A 175 4.51 3.12 3.15
N ALA A 176 3.88 2.12 3.74
CA ALA A 176 4.14 1.70 5.11
C ALA A 176 3.79 0.21 5.31
N TYR A 177 4.38 -0.41 6.33
CA TYR A 177 3.99 -1.74 6.80
C TYR A 177 3.94 -1.80 8.33
N ASP A 178 3.23 -2.77 8.89
CA ASP A 178 3.21 -3.06 10.31
C ASP A 178 4.21 -4.21 10.62
N ASP A 179 5.21 -3.93 11.46
CA ASP A 179 6.28 -4.86 11.82
C ASP A 179 5.93 -5.81 12.99
N SER A 180 4.73 -5.68 13.55
CA SER A 180 4.25 -6.53 14.64
C SER A 180 3.52 -7.78 14.14
N GLY A 181 3.27 -7.88 12.82
CA GLY A 181 2.45 -8.90 12.19
C GLY A 181 0.94 -8.66 12.33
N ALA A 182 0.54 -7.50 12.87
CA ALA A 182 -0.85 -7.09 12.91
C ALA A 182 -1.31 -6.61 11.52
N ASP A 183 -2.62 -6.63 11.30
CA ASP A 183 -3.19 -6.00 10.10
C ASP A 183 -2.98 -4.47 10.14
N ILE A 184 -2.87 -3.88 8.96
CA ILE A 184 -2.74 -2.44 8.75
C ILE A 184 -3.93 -1.93 7.94
N LEU A 185 -4.43 -0.74 8.29
CA LEU A 185 -5.43 -0.05 7.46
C LEU A 185 -4.69 0.76 6.39
N ALA A 186 -5.15 0.65 5.14
CA ALA A 186 -4.61 1.42 4.02
C ALA A 186 -4.65 2.93 4.33
N GLY A 187 -3.53 3.62 4.13
CA GLY A 187 -3.43 5.06 4.43
C GLY A 187 -3.55 5.42 5.91
N ALA A 188 -3.50 4.44 6.84
CA ALA A 188 -3.23 4.74 8.24
C ALA A 188 -1.82 5.33 8.31
N GLY A 189 -1.75 6.66 8.36
CA GLY A 189 -0.47 7.36 8.43
C GLY A 189 0.29 6.94 9.68
N VAL A 190 1.62 6.91 9.59
CA VAL A 190 2.48 6.92 10.78
C VAL A 190 2.04 8.11 11.63
N PRO A 191 1.54 7.92 12.86
CA PRO A 191 1.15 9.04 13.69
C PRO A 191 2.36 9.95 13.86
N ALA A 192 2.27 11.18 13.36
CA ALA A 192 3.31 12.16 13.58
C ALA A 192 3.54 12.24 15.11
N PRO A 193 4.78 12.14 15.63
CA PRO A 193 5.04 12.10 17.07
C PRO A 193 4.36 13.24 17.85
N ALA A 194 4.13 14.37 17.18
CA ALA A 194 3.43 15.54 17.73
C ALA A 194 1.93 15.32 18.04
N SER A 195 1.19 14.50 17.27
CA SER A 195 -0.25 14.30 17.49
C SER A 195 -0.53 13.46 18.73
N LEU A 196 0.31 12.47 19.01
CA LEU A 196 0.29 11.69 20.26
C LEU A 196 0.69 12.55 21.47
N GLY A 197 1.68 13.44 21.31
CA GLY A 197 2.06 14.42 22.33
C GLY A 197 0.92 15.36 22.71
N MET A 198 0.15 15.86 21.74
CA MET A 198 -1.01 16.71 22.01
C MET A 198 -2.18 15.97 22.66
N LEU A 199 -2.43 14.71 22.29
CA LEU A 199 -3.43 13.87 22.97
C LEU A 199 -3.05 13.61 24.43
N ALA A 200 -1.78 13.29 24.69
CA ALA A 200 -1.26 13.07 26.04
C ALA A 200 -1.32 14.35 26.90
N MET A 201 -1.00 15.51 26.33
CA MET A 201 -1.14 16.80 27.02
C MET A 201 -2.61 17.16 27.29
N GLY A 202 -3.52 16.88 26.35
CA GLY A 202 -4.96 17.06 26.53
C GLY A 202 -5.53 16.19 27.67
N ALA A 203 -5.12 14.92 27.73
CA ALA A 203 -5.51 14.00 28.80
C ALA A 203 -4.94 14.44 30.17
N GLY A 204 -3.69 14.90 30.21
CA GLY A 204 -3.07 15.46 31.42
C GLY A 204 -3.79 16.71 31.94
N ALA A 205 -4.21 17.61 31.05
CA ALA A 205 -4.96 18.80 31.41
C ALA A 205 -6.36 18.48 31.97
N LEU A 206 -7.04 17.48 31.42
CA LEU A 206 -8.35 17.00 31.90
C LEU A 206 -8.26 16.31 33.28
N LEU A 207 -7.20 15.54 33.52
CA LEU A 207 -6.95 14.90 34.82
C LEU A 207 -6.60 15.92 35.91
N ARG A 208 -5.86 17.00 35.57
CA ARG A 208 -5.50 18.06 36.50
C ARG A 208 -6.69 18.94 36.91
N ARG A 209 -7.70 19.08 36.04
CA ARG A 209 -8.93 19.86 36.33
C ARG A 209 -9.91 19.14 37.26
N LYS A 210 -9.77 17.83 37.46
CA LYS A 210 -10.61 17.01 38.36
C LYS A 210 -10.02 16.83 39.78
N ARG A 211 -8.90 17.48 40.09
CA ARG A 211 -8.33 17.59 41.44
C ARG A 211 -8.55 18.98 41.99
#